data_AF-A0A7Y6UVS4-F1
#
_entry.id   AF-A0A7Y6UVS4-F1
#
_cell.length_a   1.000
_cell.length_b   1.000
_cell.length_c   1.000
_cell.angle_alpha   90.00
_cell.angle_beta   90.00
_cell.angle_gamma   90.00
#
_symmetry.space_group_name_H-M   'P 1'
#
loop_
_entity.id
_entity.type
_entity.pdbx_description
1 polymer ?
#
loop_
_entity_poly.entity_id
_entity_poly.type
_entity_poly.pdbx_seq_one_letter_code
_entity_poly.pdbx_strand_id
1 'polypeptide(L)'
;MSIPSIKKRARAGTLEVEHLLKEAKYPDEALAATLDELSAELQWHTSGIQEDGTLYVPLATWAKVVSTYCREGFDGLIRLSAESELTTFILALFEELRTKEALDALMKAFGSYISEPCRDSEMSSRIAAALNLMLSFKPGADADPSQAAELRSFFRTLYSCTQDDHQRALALLALRGIGDEESAEFALAQSLSDPWQETPKLVAKHIRKRLRTVATVNDR
;
A
#
# COMPACT_ATOMS: atom_id res chain seq x y z
N MET A 1 20.78 2.97 5.03
CA MET A 1 21.82 3.82 4.37
C MET A 1 22.26 4.86 5.38
N SER A 2 23.40 5.51 5.19
CA SER A 2 23.79 6.63 6.06
C SER A 2 23.32 7.97 5.46
N ILE A 3 23.00 8.94 6.31
CA ILE A 3 22.69 10.32 5.92
C ILE A 3 23.71 10.90 4.92
N PRO A 4 25.04 10.73 5.10
CA PRO A 4 26.04 11.17 4.11
C PRO A 4 25.82 10.59 2.70
N SER A 5 25.37 9.33 2.60
CA SER A 5 25.11 8.69 1.32
C SER A 5 23.85 9.25 0.65
N ILE A 6 22.82 9.62 1.42
CA ILE A 6 21.63 10.32 0.90
C ILE A 6 22.04 11.68 0.32
N LYS A 7 22.78 12.50 1.10
CA LYS A 7 23.28 13.81 0.64
C LYS A 7 24.13 13.68 -0.64
N LYS A 8 25.00 12.68 -0.71
CA LYS A 8 25.82 12.40 -1.90
C LYS A 8 24.97 12.08 -3.13
N ARG A 9 23.99 11.18 -3.01
CA ARG A 9 23.11 10.78 -4.12
C ARG A 9 22.22 11.93 -4.58
N ALA A 10 21.68 12.71 -3.63
CA ALA A 10 20.86 13.88 -3.91
C ALA A 10 21.60 14.88 -4.80
N ARG A 11 22.82 15.28 -4.39
CA ARG A 11 23.65 16.24 -5.14
C ARG A 11 24.18 15.70 -6.46
N ALA A 12 24.31 14.37 -6.58
CA ALA A 12 24.68 13.70 -7.83
C ALA A 12 23.49 13.48 -8.79
N GLY A 13 22.25 13.81 -8.37
CA GLY A 13 21.04 13.54 -9.17
C GLY A 13 20.69 12.04 -9.29
N THR A 14 21.19 11.20 -8.40
CA THR A 14 21.00 9.73 -8.42
C THR A 14 20.22 9.23 -7.19
N LEU A 15 19.47 10.11 -6.54
CA LEU A 15 18.56 9.74 -5.47
C LEU A 15 17.23 9.30 -6.09
N GLU A 16 16.71 8.16 -5.64
CA GLU A 16 15.48 7.55 -6.14
C GLU A 16 14.53 7.31 -4.97
N VAL A 17 13.24 7.15 -5.26
CA VAL A 17 12.18 6.96 -4.26
C VAL A 17 12.45 5.73 -3.38
N GLU A 18 12.93 4.66 -3.98
CA GLU A 18 13.25 3.40 -3.34
C GLU A 18 14.35 3.57 -2.28
N HIS A 19 15.23 4.56 -2.45
CA HIS A 19 16.19 4.91 -1.41
C HIS A 19 15.46 5.50 -0.20
N LEU A 20 14.56 6.47 -0.42
CA LEU A 20 13.80 7.10 0.67
C LEU A 20 12.92 6.09 1.42
N LEU A 21 12.20 5.25 0.68
CA LEU A 21 11.33 4.21 1.22
C LEU A 21 12.10 3.17 2.06
N LYS A 22 13.30 2.76 1.61
CA LYS A 22 14.17 1.85 2.38
C LYS A 22 14.64 2.47 3.69
N GLU A 23 14.98 3.76 3.69
CA GLU A 23 15.42 4.46 4.90
C GLU A 23 14.26 4.72 5.86
N ALA A 24 13.05 4.94 5.34
CA ALA A 24 11.86 5.13 6.16
C ALA A 24 11.56 3.93 7.08
N LYS A 25 12.05 2.71 6.78
CA LYS A 25 11.93 1.55 7.69
C LYS A 25 12.62 1.74 9.05
N TYR A 26 13.54 2.69 9.12
CA TYR A 26 14.26 3.06 10.34
C TYR A 26 14.06 4.56 10.58
N PRO A 27 12.85 4.97 11.00
CA PRO A 27 12.50 6.39 11.12
C PRO A 27 13.44 7.10 12.10
N ASP A 28 13.95 8.25 11.67
CA ASP A 28 14.94 9.05 12.41
C ASP A 28 14.72 10.55 12.14
N GLU A 29 14.73 11.37 13.19
CA GLU A 29 14.61 12.83 13.09
C GLU A 29 15.73 13.43 12.24
N ALA A 30 16.95 12.87 12.31
CA ALA A 30 18.06 13.38 11.51
C ALA A 30 17.88 13.08 10.01
N LEU A 31 17.23 11.97 9.66
CA LEU A 31 16.79 11.70 8.30
C LEU A 31 15.74 12.72 7.87
N ALA A 32 14.71 12.96 8.69
CA ALA A 32 13.65 13.92 8.40
C ALA A 32 14.22 15.32 8.11
N ALA A 33 15.08 15.82 9.00
CA ALA A 33 15.75 17.12 8.85
C ALA A 33 16.61 17.18 7.58
N THR A 34 17.34 16.09 7.26
CA THR A 34 18.14 16.01 6.04
C THR A 34 17.29 16.08 4.78
N LEU A 35 16.14 15.40 4.75
CA LEU A 35 15.26 15.41 3.58
C LEU A 35 14.64 16.77 3.34
N ASP A 36 14.23 17.47 4.40
CA ASP A 36 13.69 18.82 4.29
C ASP A 36 14.77 19.82 3.84
N GLU A 37 15.99 19.73 4.38
CA GLU A 37 17.15 20.53 3.97
C GLU A 37 17.45 20.33 2.47
N LEU A 38 17.56 19.07 2.02
CA LEU A 38 17.88 18.74 0.63
C LEU A 38 16.77 19.16 -0.34
N SER A 39 15.51 18.96 0.05
CA SER A 39 14.35 19.38 -0.76
C SER A 39 14.37 20.88 -1.02
N ALA A 40 14.70 21.68 0.01
CA ALA A 40 14.83 23.13 -0.11
C ALA A 40 16.12 23.55 -0.86
N GLU A 41 17.27 22.96 -0.54
CA GLU A 41 18.59 23.24 -1.17
C GLU A 41 18.54 22.98 -2.69
N LEU A 42 17.97 21.85 -3.09
CA LEU A 42 17.95 21.38 -4.47
C LEU A 42 16.66 21.72 -5.23
N GLN A 43 15.75 22.45 -4.58
CA GLN A 43 14.46 22.88 -5.15
C GLN A 43 13.69 21.73 -5.81
N TRP A 44 13.57 20.59 -5.11
CA TRP A 44 12.91 19.42 -5.66
C TRP A 44 11.47 19.72 -6.08
N HIS A 45 11.05 19.11 -7.19
CA HIS A 45 9.70 19.27 -7.70
C HIS A 45 8.68 18.54 -6.82
N THR A 46 7.51 19.17 -6.65
CA THR A 46 6.34 18.59 -5.96
C THR A 46 5.39 17.89 -6.93
N SER A 47 5.37 18.31 -8.20
CA SER A 47 4.59 17.69 -9.28
C SER A 47 5.45 16.69 -10.06
N GLY A 48 4.81 15.59 -10.48
CA GLY A 48 5.44 14.62 -11.36
C GLY A 48 5.41 15.00 -12.84
N ILE A 49 4.77 16.12 -13.20
CA ILE A 49 4.63 16.61 -14.58
C ILE A 49 4.89 18.12 -14.61
N GLN A 50 5.73 18.58 -15.53
CA GLN A 50 5.93 20.01 -15.83
C GLN A 50 4.90 20.55 -16.83
N GLU A 51 4.84 21.87 -17.01
CA GLU A 51 3.93 22.52 -17.96
C GLU A 51 4.15 22.07 -19.41
N ASP A 52 5.37 21.65 -19.76
CA ASP A 52 5.73 21.13 -21.08
C ASP A 52 5.46 19.62 -21.27
N GLY A 53 4.91 18.95 -20.25
CA GLY A 53 4.61 17.52 -20.25
C GLY A 53 5.78 16.62 -19.84
N THR A 54 6.95 17.18 -19.50
CA THR A 54 8.09 16.39 -19.02
C THR A 54 7.78 15.76 -17.67
N LEU A 55 8.03 14.46 -17.56
CA LEU A 55 7.82 13.69 -16.32
C LEU A 55 9.04 13.78 -15.41
N TYR A 56 8.80 14.08 -14.13
CA TYR A 56 9.81 14.07 -13.08
C TYR A 56 9.34 13.22 -11.90
N VAL A 57 10.29 12.77 -11.09
CA VAL A 57 9.96 12.21 -9.78
C VAL A 57 9.62 13.39 -8.86
N PRO A 58 8.42 13.43 -8.25
CA PRO A 58 8.04 14.46 -7.29
C PRO A 58 8.75 14.26 -5.94
N LEU A 59 10.08 14.39 -5.93
CA LEU A 59 10.95 14.11 -4.78
C LEU A 59 10.62 14.97 -3.57
N ALA A 60 10.12 16.21 -3.75
CA ALA A 60 9.72 17.04 -2.62
C ALA A 60 8.49 16.45 -1.89
N THR A 61 7.55 15.87 -2.65
CA THR A 61 6.36 15.23 -2.08
C THR A 61 6.72 13.95 -1.34
N TRP A 62 7.63 13.14 -1.91
CA TRP A 62 8.20 11.99 -1.23
C TRP A 62 8.95 12.39 0.05
N ALA A 63 9.77 13.44 -0.01
CA ALA A 63 10.49 13.97 1.14
C ALA A 63 9.52 14.41 2.24
N LYS A 64 8.46 15.17 1.91
CA LYS A 64 7.41 15.59 2.86
C LYS A 64 6.78 14.40 3.58
N VAL A 65 6.37 13.37 2.84
CA VAL A 65 5.69 12.19 3.43
C VAL A 65 6.65 11.40 4.31
N VAL A 66 7.87 11.13 3.84
CA VAL A 66 8.88 10.37 4.61
C VAL A 66 9.35 11.16 5.82
N SER A 67 9.61 12.46 5.70
CA SER A 67 10.04 13.29 6.82
C SER A 67 8.94 13.39 7.88
N THR A 68 7.67 13.56 7.46
CA THR A 68 6.53 13.54 8.40
C THR A 68 6.42 12.22 9.15
N TYR A 69 6.54 11.08 8.45
CA TYR A 69 6.55 9.77 9.10
C TYR A 69 7.73 9.60 10.08
N CYS A 70 8.91 10.08 9.73
CA CYS A 70 10.08 9.97 10.60
C CYS A 70 9.92 10.76 11.92
N ARG A 71 9.17 11.87 11.91
CA ARG A 71 8.93 12.70 13.12
C ARG A 71 7.73 12.26 13.93
N GLU A 72 6.63 11.99 13.24
CA GLU A 72 5.30 11.83 13.85
C GLU A 72 4.83 10.37 13.81
N GLY A 73 5.60 9.47 13.22
CA GLY A 73 5.22 8.09 13.01
C GLY A 73 3.94 7.97 12.18
N PHE A 74 3.14 6.95 12.49
CA PHE A 74 1.91 6.66 11.78
C PHE A 74 0.82 7.73 11.96
N ASP A 75 0.80 8.45 13.08
CA ASP A 75 -0.16 9.53 13.29
C ASP A 75 0.06 10.69 12.31
N GLY A 76 1.31 10.95 11.93
CA GLY A 76 1.65 11.89 10.86
C GLY A 76 1.09 11.46 9.52
N LEU A 77 1.20 10.18 9.17
CA LEU A 77 0.64 9.64 7.93
C LEU A 77 -0.89 9.67 7.90
N ILE A 78 -1.54 9.35 9.03
CA ILE A 78 -2.99 9.45 9.17
C ILE A 78 -3.43 10.91 8.98
N ARG A 79 -2.71 11.87 9.56
CA ARG A 79 -3.00 13.29 9.38
C ARG A 79 -2.85 13.72 7.91
N LEU A 80 -1.76 13.33 7.25
CA LEU A 80 -1.53 13.63 5.85
C LEU A 80 -2.53 12.96 4.89
N SER A 81 -3.19 11.87 5.31
CA SER A 81 -4.19 11.20 4.46
C SER A 81 -5.43 12.05 4.14
N ALA A 82 -5.64 13.16 4.86
CA ALA A 82 -6.65 14.16 4.52
C ALA A 82 -6.31 14.96 3.25
N GLU A 83 -5.03 15.00 2.84
CA GLU A 83 -4.56 15.63 1.61
C GLU A 83 -4.61 14.61 0.46
N SER A 84 -5.66 14.67 -0.37
CA SER A 84 -5.93 13.70 -1.43
C SER A 84 -4.75 13.47 -2.39
N GLU A 85 -4.00 14.53 -2.69
CA GLU A 85 -2.81 14.55 -3.54
C GLU A 85 -1.64 13.74 -2.98
N LEU A 86 -1.60 13.54 -1.65
CA LEU A 86 -0.59 12.73 -0.98
C LEU A 86 -0.92 11.24 -0.94
N THR A 87 -2.15 10.86 -1.32
CA THR A 87 -2.64 9.49 -1.11
C THR A 87 -1.75 8.44 -1.77
N THR A 88 -1.27 8.66 -3.00
CA THR A 88 -0.38 7.72 -3.70
C THR A 88 0.90 7.47 -2.91
N PHE A 89 1.48 8.53 -2.36
CA PHE A 89 2.75 8.51 -1.65
C PHE A 89 2.62 7.83 -0.29
N ILE A 90 1.52 8.10 0.40
CA ILE A 90 1.20 7.49 1.69
C ILE A 90 0.96 6.00 1.53
N LEU A 91 0.15 5.58 0.54
CA LEU A 91 -0.11 4.17 0.26
C LEU A 91 1.18 3.43 -0.08
N ALA A 92 2.02 3.99 -0.94
CA ALA A 92 3.30 3.39 -1.30
C ALA A 92 4.30 3.29 -0.13
N LEU A 93 4.25 4.22 0.84
CA LEU A 93 5.02 4.08 2.07
C LEU A 93 4.49 2.93 2.94
N PHE A 94 3.17 2.78 3.09
CA PHE A 94 2.59 1.62 3.78
C PHE A 94 2.95 0.29 3.10
N GLU A 95 2.94 0.27 1.76
CA GLU A 95 3.37 -0.86 0.93
C GLU A 95 4.84 -1.22 1.14
N GLU A 96 5.70 -0.28 1.51
CA GLU A 96 7.10 -0.60 1.82
C GLU A 96 7.27 -1.10 3.27
N LEU A 97 6.55 -0.52 4.22
CA LEU A 97 6.66 -0.83 5.66
C LEU A 97 6.13 -2.23 6.00
N ARG A 98 4.93 -2.58 5.52
CA ARG A 98 4.27 -3.90 5.68
C ARG A 98 4.29 -4.48 7.11
N THR A 99 4.21 -3.64 8.13
CA THR A 99 4.07 -4.09 9.53
C THR A 99 2.61 -4.12 9.96
N LYS A 100 2.30 -4.72 11.12
CA LYS A 100 0.95 -4.66 11.69
C LYS A 100 0.53 -3.22 11.97
N GLU A 101 1.42 -2.40 12.52
CA GLU A 101 1.16 -1.00 12.83
C GLU A 101 0.89 -0.18 11.55
N ALA A 102 1.59 -0.49 10.46
CA ALA A 102 1.33 0.10 9.15
C ALA A 102 -0.06 -0.27 8.62
N LEU A 103 -0.51 -1.52 8.81
CA LEU A 103 -1.84 -1.97 8.46
C LEU A 103 -2.92 -1.25 9.30
N ASP A 104 -2.73 -1.21 10.62
CA ASP A 104 -3.63 -0.51 11.55
C ASP A 104 -3.78 0.97 11.15
N ALA A 105 -2.67 1.64 10.82
CA ALA A 105 -2.63 3.03 10.39
C ALA A 105 -3.31 3.26 9.03
N LEU A 106 -3.10 2.37 8.05
CA LEU A 106 -3.79 2.44 6.76
C LEU A 106 -5.30 2.28 6.94
N MET A 107 -5.74 1.29 7.73
CA MET A 107 -7.16 1.08 8.00
C MET A 107 -7.79 2.29 8.71
N LYS A 108 -7.07 2.93 9.63
CA LYS A 108 -7.52 4.17 10.28
C LYS A 108 -7.57 5.36 9.32
N ALA A 109 -6.55 5.56 8.50
CA ALA A 109 -6.44 6.66 7.54
C ALA A 109 -7.54 6.59 6.46
N PHE A 110 -7.82 5.39 5.95
CA PHE A 110 -8.73 5.18 4.83
C PHE A 110 -10.03 4.44 5.21
N GLY A 111 -10.37 4.43 6.51
CA GLY A 111 -11.49 3.64 7.05
C GLY A 111 -12.85 3.94 6.41
N SER A 112 -13.08 5.17 5.96
CA SER A 112 -14.32 5.54 5.26
C SER A 112 -14.46 4.82 3.91
N TYR A 113 -13.37 4.67 3.15
CA TYR A 113 -13.35 3.94 1.88
C TYR A 113 -13.37 2.41 2.08
N ILE A 114 -12.87 1.94 3.22
CA ILE A 114 -12.95 0.52 3.61
C ILE A 114 -14.38 0.16 4.01
N SER A 115 -15.06 1.05 4.74
CA SER A 115 -16.44 0.86 5.20
C SER A 115 -17.46 1.03 4.07
N GLU A 116 -17.22 1.95 3.14
CA GLU A 116 -18.14 2.28 2.03
C GLU A 116 -17.43 2.24 0.66
N PRO A 117 -17.04 1.05 0.15
CA PRO A 117 -16.15 0.96 -1.02
C PRO A 117 -16.77 1.45 -2.32
N CYS A 118 -18.11 1.44 -2.38
CA CYS A 118 -18.88 1.89 -3.54
C CYS A 118 -18.92 3.41 -3.68
N ARG A 119 -18.57 4.16 -2.62
CA ARG A 119 -18.59 5.63 -2.64
C ARG A 119 -17.58 6.20 -3.63
N ASP A 120 -16.41 5.57 -3.69
CA ASP A 120 -15.32 5.91 -4.60
C ASP A 120 -14.55 4.63 -4.93
N SER A 121 -15.03 3.90 -5.94
CA SER A 121 -14.44 2.62 -6.34
C SER A 121 -13.01 2.76 -6.85
N GLU A 122 -12.62 3.93 -7.37
CA GLU A 122 -11.26 4.18 -7.84
C GLU A 122 -10.29 4.29 -6.66
N MET A 123 -10.62 5.12 -5.68
CA MET A 123 -9.84 5.23 -4.45
C MET A 123 -9.81 3.90 -3.69
N SER A 124 -10.95 3.23 -3.53
CA SER A 124 -11.00 1.91 -2.88
C SER A 124 -10.19 0.85 -3.65
N SER A 125 -10.12 0.92 -4.98
CA SER A 125 -9.24 0.04 -5.77
C SER A 125 -7.76 0.30 -5.52
N ARG A 126 -7.37 1.56 -5.34
CA ARG A 126 -5.98 1.93 -4.97
C ARG A 126 -5.62 1.43 -3.58
N ILE A 127 -6.53 1.56 -2.62
CA ILE A 127 -6.38 0.99 -1.28
C ILE A 127 -6.27 -0.53 -1.35
N ALA A 128 -7.09 -1.19 -2.17
CA ALA A 128 -7.03 -2.63 -2.35
C ALA A 128 -5.71 -3.11 -2.98
N ALA A 129 -5.15 -2.35 -3.92
CA ALA A 129 -3.83 -2.62 -4.48
C ALA A 129 -2.73 -2.56 -3.42
N ALA A 130 -2.73 -1.52 -2.58
CA ALA A 130 -1.79 -1.36 -1.47
C ALA A 130 -1.91 -2.51 -0.46
N LEU A 131 -3.14 -2.84 -0.05
CA LEU A 131 -3.41 -3.95 0.85
C LEU A 131 -2.97 -5.31 0.27
N ASN A 132 -3.15 -5.54 -1.03
CA ASN A 132 -2.64 -6.75 -1.68
C ASN A 132 -1.11 -6.86 -1.54
N LEU A 133 -0.38 -5.76 -1.73
CA LEU A 133 1.08 -5.72 -1.56
C LEU A 133 1.51 -5.93 -0.11
N MET A 134 0.77 -5.34 0.84
CA MET A 134 1.04 -5.49 2.27
C MET A 134 0.74 -6.90 2.79
N LEU A 135 -0.33 -7.55 2.33
CA LEU A 135 -0.85 -8.79 2.92
C LEU A 135 -0.40 -10.06 2.18
N SER A 136 -0.26 -10.00 0.85
CA SER A 136 -0.11 -11.22 0.03
C SER A 136 1.33 -11.65 -0.23
N PHE A 137 2.32 -10.80 0.06
CA PHE A 137 3.74 -11.06 -0.21
C PHE A 137 4.52 -11.13 1.10
N LYS A 138 5.56 -11.99 1.15
CA LYS A 138 6.37 -12.20 2.36
C LYS A 138 7.60 -11.29 2.41
N PRO A 139 7.97 -10.74 3.59
CA PRO A 139 7.16 -10.67 4.80
C PRO A 139 5.95 -9.74 4.56
N GLY A 140 4.78 -10.17 5.04
CA GLY A 140 3.53 -9.41 4.91
C GLY A 140 3.06 -8.94 6.28
N ALA A 141 2.21 -7.92 6.30
CA ALA A 141 1.60 -7.43 7.52
C ALA A 141 0.72 -8.50 8.16
N ASP A 142 0.80 -8.62 9.48
CA ASP A 142 -0.05 -9.53 10.25
C ASP A 142 -1.39 -8.85 10.53
N ALA A 143 -2.46 -9.41 9.96
CA ALA A 143 -3.82 -8.96 10.17
C ALA A 143 -4.48 -9.85 11.23
N ASP A 144 -4.94 -9.26 12.33
CA ASP A 144 -5.67 -10.02 13.33
C ASP A 144 -7.03 -10.51 12.77
N PRO A 145 -7.70 -11.48 13.44
CA PRO A 145 -8.95 -12.04 12.91
C PRO A 145 -10.05 -11.03 12.62
N SER A 146 -10.12 -9.92 13.39
CA SER A 146 -11.12 -8.87 13.19
C SER A 146 -10.80 -8.04 11.95
N GLN A 147 -9.54 -7.64 11.79
CA GLN A 147 -9.05 -6.94 10.60
C GLN A 147 -9.22 -7.79 9.35
N ALA A 148 -8.86 -9.08 9.42
CA ALA A 148 -9.03 -10.00 8.32
C ALA A 148 -10.51 -10.15 7.91
N ALA A 149 -11.45 -10.12 8.87
CA ALA A 149 -12.89 -10.16 8.56
C ALA A 149 -13.38 -8.88 7.88
N GLU A 150 -13.00 -7.72 8.41
CA GLU A 150 -13.34 -6.42 7.83
C GLU A 150 -12.80 -6.28 6.40
N LEU A 151 -11.52 -6.61 6.20
CA LEU A 151 -10.88 -6.52 4.89
C LEU A 151 -11.44 -7.54 3.89
N ARG A 152 -11.84 -8.74 4.31
CA ARG A 152 -12.58 -9.68 3.45
C ARG A 152 -13.92 -9.08 2.99
N SER A 153 -14.64 -8.43 3.90
CA SER A 153 -15.89 -7.73 3.56
C SER A 153 -15.65 -6.60 2.57
N PHE A 154 -14.63 -5.78 2.82
CA PHE A 154 -14.16 -4.71 1.94
C PHE A 154 -13.91 -5.21 0.51
N PHE A 155 -13.07 -6.24 0.34
CA PHE A 155 -12.73 -6.76 -0.99
C PHE A 155 -13.93 -7.35 -1.74
N ARG A 156 -14.81 -8.10 -1.06
CA ARG A 156 -16.02 -8.66 -1.66
C ARG A 156 -17.00 -7.55 -2.10
N THR A 157 -17.13 -6.51 -1.29
CA THR A 157 -17.99 -5.36 -1.60
C THR A 157 -17.42 -4.55 -2.77
N LEU A 158 -16.12 -4.25 -2.74
CA LEU A 158 -15.42 -3.56 -3.83
C LEU A 158 -15.55 -4.30 -5.16
N TYR A 159 -15.36 -5.63 -5.16
CA TYR A 159 -15.55 -6.46 -6.34
C TYR A 159 -16.94 -6.27 -6.96
N SER A 160 -17.97 -6.16 -6.12
CA SER A 160 -19.36 -6.07 -6.55
C SER A 160 -19.74 -4.70 -7.11
N CYS A 161 -19.05 -3.63 -6.69
CA CYS A 161 -19.39 -2.27 -7.10
C CYS A 161 -18.58 -1.75 -8.30
N THR A 162 -17.42 -2.35 -8.60
CA THR A 162 -16.68 -2.06 -9.82
C THR A 162 -17.14 -2.92 -11.00
N GLN A 163 -17.08 -2.36 -12.21
CA GLN A 163 -17.29 -3.07 -13.49
C GLN A 163 -15.99 -3.30 -14.25
N ASP A 164 -14.88 -2.77 -13.75
CA ASP A 164 -13.56 -2.92 -14.36
C ASP A 164 -12.92 -4.23 -13.89
N ASP A 165 -12.62 -5.12 -14.83
CA ASP A 165 -12.09 -6.45 -14.50
C ASP A 165 -10.67 -6.42 -13.92
N HIS A 166 -9.88 -5.37 -14.19
CA HIS A 166 -8.60 -5.16 -13.51
C HIS A 166 -8.82 -4.78 -12.04
N GLN A 167 -9.75 -3.87 -11.74
CA GLN A 167 -10.11 -3.53 -10.35
C GLN A 167 -10.70 -4.73 -9.58
N ARG A 168 -11.56 -5.51 -10.24
CA ARG A 168 -12.09 -6.77 -9.69
C ARG A 168 -10.97 -7.78 -9.43
N ALA A 169 -10.03 -7.93 -10.36
CA ALA A 169 -8.87 -8.80 -10.18
C ALA A 169 -8.03 -8.37 -8.97
N LEU A 170 -7.78 -7.07 -8.78
CA LEU A 170 -7.06 -6.55 -7.61
C LEU A 170 -7.76 -6.91 -6.30
N ALA A 171 -9.07 -6.73 -6.22
CA ALA A 171 -9.86 -7.11 -5.04
C ALA A 171 -9.74 -8.62 -4.74
N LEU A 172 -9.83 -9.49 -5.75
CA LEU A 172 -9.63 -10.93 -5.57
C LEU A 172 -8.19 -11.26 -5.14
N LEU A 173 -7.18 -10.64 -5.76
CA LEU A 173 -5.78 -10.90 -5.45
C LEU A 173 -5.43 -10.54 -4.01
N ALA A 174 -6.03 -9.49 -3.46
CA ALA A 174 -5.82 -9.08 -2.07
C ALA A 174 -6.33 -10.12 -1.05
N LEU A 175 -7.36 -10.90 -1.38
CA LEU A 175 -7.86 -11.99 -0.55
C LEU A 175 -6.82 -13.11 -0.34
N ARG A 176 -5.75 -13.19 -1.13
CA ARG A 176 -4.71 -14.24 -0.96
C ARG A 176 -4.01 -14.19 0.39
N GLY A 177 -3.85 -13.00 0.97
CA GLY A 177 -3.21 -12.79 2.27
C GLY A 177 -4.08 -13.18 3.47
N ILE A 178 -5.40 -12.93 3.37
CA ILE A 178 -6.32 -12.99 4.53
C ILE A 178 -7.58 -13.86 4.32
N GLY A 179 -7.86 -14.28 3.09
CA GLY A 179 -9.09 -14.98 2.71
C GLY A 179 -9.27 -16.33 3.40
N ASP A 180 -10.50 -16.67 3.73
CA ASP A 180 -10.91 -17.95 4.31
C ASP A 180 -11.54 -18.87 3.24
N GLU A 181 -12.17 -19.97 3.66
CA GLU A 181 -12.81 -20.89 2.72
C GLU A 181 -13.94 -20.20 1.95
N GLU A 182 -14.76 -19.37 2.60
CA GLU A 182 -15.78 -18.55 1.93
C GLU A 182 -15.17 -17.62 0.86
N SER A 183 -14.02 -17.02 1.15
CA SER A 183 -13.31 -16.18 0.18
C SER A 183 -12.82 -16.99 -1.02
N ALA A 184 -12.41 -18.25 -0.82
CA ALA A 184 -12.01 -19.14 -1.90
C ALA A 184 -13.20 -19.58 -2.77
N GLU A 185 -14.34 -19.88 -2.15
CA GLU A 185 -15.60 -20.19 -2.85
C GLU A 185 -16.11 -18.99 -3.63
N PHE A 186 -16.14 -17.82 -2.98
CA PHE A 186 -16.48 -16.55 -3.62
C PHE A 186 -15.62 -16.31 -4.86
N ALA A 187 -14.30 -16.44 -4.74
CA ALA A 187 -13.40 -16.27 -5.87
C ALA A 187 -13.71 -17.24 -7.01
N LEU A 188 -13.94 -18.54 -6.74
CA LEU A 188 -14.26 -19.52 -7.79
C LEU A 188 -15.59 -19.30 -8.51
N ALA A 189 -16.56 -18.67 -7.85
CA ALA A 189 -17.83 -18.31 -8.47
C ALA A 189 -17.71 -17.15 -9.46
N GLN A 190 -16.57 -16.44 -9.46
CA GLN A 190 -16.35 -15.27 -10.31
C GLN A 190 -15.81 -15.64 -11.69
N SER A 191 -16.12 -14.79 -12.68
CA SER A 191 -15.57 -14.84 -14.03
C SER A 191 -15.09 -13.44 -14.42
N LEU A 192 -13.88 -13.36 -14.96
CA LEU A 192 -13.26 -12.12 -15.46
C LEU A 192 -12.83 -12.33 -16.91
N SER A 193 -12.75 -11.23 -17.66
CA SER A 193 -12.24 -11.21 -19.03
C SER A 193 -10.72 -11.38 -19.09
N ASP A 194 -10.20 -11.55 -20.31
CA ASP A 194 -8.76 -11.45 -20.57
C ASP A 194 -8.22 -10.06 -20.16
N PRO A 195 -7.03 -9.96 -19.55
CA PRO A 195 -6.06 -11.03 -19.22
C PRO A 195 -6.25 -11.68 -17.83
N TRP A 196 -7.38 -11.47 -17.16
CA TRP A 196 -7.61 -11.86 -15.76
C TRP A 196 -8.39 -13.16 -15.56
N GLN A 197 -8.69 -13.90 -16.63
CA GLN A 197 -9.59 -15.08 -16.61
C GLN A 197 -9.17 -16.17 -15.63
N GLU A 198 -7.86 -16.31 -15.35
CA GLU A 198 -7.34 -17.32 -14.41
C GLU A 198 -7.23 -16.81 -12.96
N THR A 199 -7.38 -15.49 -12.72
CA THR A 199 -7.26 -14.88 -11.39
C THR A 199 -8.18 -15.55 -10.35
N PRO A 200 -9.49 -15.76 -10.61
CA PRO A 200 -10.40 -16.49 -9.72
C PRO A 200 -9.84 -17.82 -9.18
N LYS A 201 -9.40 -18.70 -10.10
CA LYS A 201 -8.89 -20.04 -9.76
C LYS A 201 -7.58 -19.96 -8.99
N LEU A 202 -6.67 -19.05 -9.40
CA LEU A 202 -5.38 -18.84 -8.76
C LEU A 202 -5.54 -18.37 -7.31
N VAL A 203 -6.43 -17.41 -7.07
CA VAL A 203 -6.73 -16.87 -5.74
C VAL A 203 -7.28 -17.96 -4.82
N ALA A 204 -8.30 -18.70 -5.24
CA ALA A 204 -8.90 -19.77 -4.44
C ALA A 204 -7.89 -20.88 -4.10
N LYS A 205 -7.05 -21.28 -5.07
CA LYS A 205 -5.97 -22.24 -4.85
C LYS A 205 -4.97 -21.74 -3.80
N HIS A 206 -4.60 -20.46 -3.85
CA HIS A 206 -3.63 -19.87 -2.92
C HIS A 206 -4.20 -19.80 -1.50
N ILE A 207 -5.45 -19.36 -1.34
CA ILE A 207 -6.15 -19.30 -0.06
C ILE A 207 -6.17 -20.68 0.60
N ARG A 208 -6.69 -21.70 -0.11
CA ARG A 208 -6.76 -23.07 0.41
C ARG A 208 -5.40 -23.65 0.79
N LYS A 209 -4.37 -23.35 -0.01
CA LYS A 209 -3.00 -23.76 0.32
C LYS A 209 -2.54 -23.14 1.64
N ARG A 210 -2.77 -21.83 1.85
CA ARG A 210 -2.42 -21.12 3.08
C ARG A 210 -3.12 -21.72 4.30
N LEU A 211 -4.44 -21.94 4.20
CA LEU A 211 -5.24 -22.50 5.30
C LEU A 211 -4.75 -23.88 5.73
N ARG A 212 -4.41 -24.77 4.78
CA ARG A 212 -3.84 -26.09 5.08
C ARG A 212 -2.49 -25.99 5.80
N THR A 213 -1.63 -25.06 5.38
CA THR A 213 -0.34 -24.84 6.03
C THR A 213 -0.50 -24.36 7.48
N VAL A 214 -1.43 -23.45 7.74
CA VAL A 214 -1.71 -22.96 9.11
C VAL A 214 -2.24 -24.09 10.00
N ALA A 215 -3.17 -24.91 9.51
CA ALA A 215 -3.69 -26.05 10.27
C ALA A 215 -2.58 -27.04 10.68
N THR A 216 -1.65 -27.34 9.76
CA THR A 216 -0.53 -28.27 10.03
C THR A 216 0.46 -27.74 11.07
N VAL A 217 0.57 -26.41 11.23
CA VAL A 217 1.45 -25.79 12.24
C VAL A 217 0.79 -25.83 13.62
N ASN A 218 -0.52 -25.66 13.71
CA ASN A 218 -1.24 -25.67 14.99
C ASN A 218 -1.42 -27.08 15.59
N ASP A 219 -1.26 -28.13 14.77
CA ASP A 219 -1.31 -29.54 15.21
C ASP A 219 0.05 -30.10 15.70
N ARG A 220 1.10 -29.26 15.78
CA ARG A 220 2.45 -29.63 16.24
C ARG A 220 2.81 -28.91 17.53
#